data_AF-A0A7C0Z532-F1
#
_entry.id   AF-A0A7C0Z532-F1
#
_cell.length_a   1.000
_cell.length_b   1.000
_cell.length_c   1.000
_cell.angle_alpha   90.00
_cell.angle_beta   90.00
_cell.angle_gamma   90.00
#
_symmetry.space_group_name_H-M   'P 1'
#
loop_
_entity.id
_entity.type
_entity.pdbx_description
1 polymer ?
#
loop_
_entity_poly.entity_id
_entity_poly.type
_entity_poly.pdbx_seq_one_letter_code
_entity_poly.pdbx_strand_id
1 'polypeptide(L)'
;MKVSLALGLKIIAIIIISFSVISLNKQNIYFMTLKFSHGKPVGRGILLAGDVIGEIYLADHTSELGEGNWVKLSGGFSIRIPTLIFKYGGPFSVAVAREGKRIDIRLRYMSKIFRYPIDTHQMYYVGDYVTATFYGSSILRGQTIEARLIEVAPLKIWGIIKEAMDRGNIIPFRRLLERVTWHKTVRLNNTGDVSIRFKVNRTGDYILVFMKEEKDPHYKLYLYSFTLIKVLKSKVIVDAPFRAKIGDYIDIKVSLANGLPSLGGYI
;
A
#
# COMPACT_ATOMS: atom_id res chain seq x y z
N MET A 1 7.82 27.68 -3.20
CA MET A 1 7.00 26.55 -2.70
C MET A 1 7.44 25.23 -3.35
N LYS A 2 8.52 24.62 -2.87
CA LYS A 2 8.98 23.28 -3.27
C LYS A 2 8.87 22.37 -2.03
N VAL A 3 7.64 22.02 -1.66
CA VAL A 3 7.42 20.89 -0.75
C VAL A 3 7.74 19.64 -1.57
N SER A 4 9.01 19.25 -1.52
CA SER A 4 9.60 17.99 -1.96
C SER A 4 8.84 17.27 -3.08
N LEU A 5 9.14 17.63 -4.33
CA LEU A 5 8.85 16.81 -5.52
C LEU A 5 9.28 15.34 -5.30
N ALA A 6 10.32 15.12 -4.47
CA ALA A 6 10.83 13.81 -4.08
C ALA A 6 9.91 13.03 -3.12
N LEU A 7 9.05 13.68 -2.32
CA LEU A 7 8.06 13.01 -1.46
C LEU A 7 6.83 12.61 -2.29
N GLY A 8 6.39 13.50 -3.20
CA GLY A 8 5.35 13.21 -4.19
C GLY A 8 5.71 12.05 -5.12
N LEU A 9 6.95 12.01 -5.64
CA LEU A 9 7.44 10.89 -6.45
C LEU A 9 7.53 9.57 -5.66
N LYS A 10 7.93 9.61 -4.38
CA LYS A 10 7.99 8.40 -3.54
C LYS A 10 6.59 7.84 -3.28
N ILE A 11 5.59 8.69 -3.02
CA ILE A 11 4.19 8.28 -2.84
C ILE A 11 3.62 7.70 -4.14
N ILE A 12 3.88 8.33 -5.29
CA ILE A 12 3.45 7.85 -6.61
C ILE A 12 4.06 6.47 -6.93
N ALA A 13 5.35 6.26 -6.66
CA ALA A 13 6.04 5.00 -6.92
C ALA A 13 5.49 3.80 -6.13
N ILE A 14 4.78 4.03 -5.01
CA ILE A 14 4.23 2.96 -4.15
C ILE A 14 2.73 2.78 -4.37
N ILE A 15 1.99 3.82 -4.77
CA ILE A 15 0.61 3.62 -5.24
C ILE A 15 0.62 2.73 -6.50
N ILE A 16 1.68 2.81 -7.31
CA ILE A 16 2.00 1.88 -8.41
C ILE A 16 2.26 0.43 -7.90
N ILE A 17 2.51 0.19 -6.62
CA ILE A 17 2.74 -1.16 -6.06
C ILE A 17 1.41 -1.84 -5.62
N SER A 18 0.29 -1.10 -5.58
CA SER A 18 -1.03 -1.56 -5.08
C SER A 18 -1.92 -2.23 -6.12
N PHE A 19 -1.37 -3.02 -7.04
CA PHE A 19 -2.17 -3.56 -8.14
C PHE A 19 -2.93 -4.84 -7.79
N SER A 20 -4.24 -4.71 -7.65
CA SER A 20 -5.22 -5.74 -8.02
C SER A 20 -6.46 -5.08 -8.61
N VAL A 21 -7.13 -5.74 -9.56
CA VAL A 21 -7.65 -5.09 -10.78
C VAL A 21 -8.83 -5.88 -11.46
N ILE A 22 -9.87 -5.22 -12.08
CA ILE A 22 -11.37 -5.46 -11.92
C ILE A 22 -11.79 -6.78 -12.58
N SER A 23 -12.73 -7.52 -11.99
CA SER A 23 -13.73 -8.29 -12.76
C SER A 23 -15.13 -8.29 -12.12
N LEU A 24 -16.15 -7.92 -12.89
CA LEU A 24 -17.56 -8.22 -12.61
C LEU A 24 -17.82 -9.70 -12.92
N ASN A 25 -18.45 -10.42 -11.98
CA ASN A 25 -19.64 -11.27 -12.18
C ASN A 25 -19.69 -12.52 -11.27
N LYS A 26 -20.10 -12.34 -10.00
CA LYS A 26 -20.67 -13.35 -9.06
C LYS A 26 -20.02 -14.75 -8.98
N GLN A 27 -19.34 -14.93 -7.84
CA GLN A 27 -19.21 -16.14 -7.00
C GLN A 27 -17.78 -16.57 -6.59
N ASN A 28 -16.68 -15.96 -7.08
CA ASN A 28 -15.30 -16.18 -6.54
C ASN A 28 -14.20 -15.23 -7.12
N ILE A 29 -14.50 -13.95 -7.42
CA ILE A 29 -14.01 -13.33 -8.69
C ILE A 29 -12.99 -12.16 -8.61
N TYR A 30 -12.55 -11.71 -7.44
CA TYR A 30 -11.83 -10.43 -7.32
C TYR A 30 -10.33 -10.50 -6.96
N PHE A 31 -9.65 -11.63 -7.22
CA PHE A 31 -8.24 -11.75 -6.85
C PHE A 31 -7.31 -12.02 -8.05
N MET A 32 -6.27 -11.19 -8.19
CA MET A 32 -5.02 -11.65 -8.82
C MET A 32 -4.46 -12.76 -7.94
N THR A 33 -4.05 -13.87 -8.54
CA THR A 33 -3.49 -15.00 -7.80
C THR A 33 -2.02 -15.18 -8.16
N LEU A 34 -1.17 -15.25 -7.14
CA LEU A 34 0.20 -15.71 -7.24
C LEU A 34 0.28 -17.03 -6.50
N LYS A 35 0.52 -18.11 -7.24
CA LYS A 35 0.67 -19.45 -6.69
C LYS A 35 2.13 -19.85 -6.72
N PHE A 36 2.64 -20.29 -5.57
CA PHE A 36 4.00 -20.75 -5.39
C PHE A 36 3.99 -22.26 -5.21
N SER A 37 4.76 -22.98 -6.01
CA SER A 37 4.90 -24.44 -5.90
C SER A 37 6.35 -24.88 -6.01
N HIS A 38 6.66 -26.04 -5.45
CA HIS A 38 7.89 -26.75 -5.81
C HIS A 38 7.85 -27.03 -7.32
N GLY A 39 8.97 -26.79 -8.01
CA GLY A 39 9.08 -27.12 -9.42
C GLY A 39 9.38 -28.61 -9.57
N LYS A 40 8.55 -29.34 -10.33
CA LYS A 40 8.82 -30.73 -10.71
C LYS A 40 9.60 -30.74 -12.03
N PRO A 41 10.87 -31.18 -12.04
CA PRO A 41 11.65 -31.24 -13.27
C PRO A 41 11.04 -32.28 -14.22
N VAL A 42 10.86 -31.94 -15.49
CA VAL A 42 10.39 -32.88 -16.53
C VAL A 42 11.35 -32.99 -17.72
N GLY A 43 12.57 -32.47 -17.59
CA GLY A 43 13.61 -32.46 -18.63
C GLY A 43 13.82 -31.08 -19.27
N ARG A 44 14.95 -30.89 -19.97
CA ARG A 44 15.36 -29.66 -20.69
C ARG A 44 15.07 -28.34 -19.94
N GLY A 45 15.35 -28.28 -18.64
CA GLY A 45 15.16 -27.07 -17.83
C GLY A 45 13.70 -26.65 -17.59
N ILE A 46 12.72 -27.49 -17.94
CA ILE A 46 11.29 -27.23 -17.72
C ILE A 46 10.89 -27.68 -16.31
N LEU A 47 10.26 -26.78 -15.56
CA LEU A 47 9.68 -27.04 -14.24
C LEU A 47 8.14 -26.95 -14.32
N LEU A 48 7.47 -28.09 -14.11
CA LEU A 48 6.02 -28.14 -13.90
C LEU A 48 5.66 -27.77 -12.47
N ALA A 49 4.40 -27.43 -12.23
CA ALA A 49 3.90 -27.23 -10.88
C ALA A 49 3.87 -28.57 -10.13
N GLY A 50 4.60 -28.65 -9.01
CA GLY A 50 4.48 -29.70 -8.00
C GLY A 50 3.63 -29.24 -6.83
N ASP A 51 4.04 -29.59 -5.61
CA ASP A 51 3.28 -29.28 -4.39
C ASP A 51 3.19 -27.78 -4.13
N VAL A 52 2.01 -27.34 -3.72
CA VAL A 52 1.72 -25.92 -3.45
C VAL A 52 2.32 -25.52 -2.11
N ILE A 53 3.18 -24.50 -2.14
CA ILE A 53 3.86 -23.94 -0.96
C ILE A 53 3.01 -22.81 -0.37
N GLY A 54 2.29 -22.08 -1.22
CA GLY A 54 1.36 -21.06 -0.80
C GLY A 54 0.74 -20.29 -1.95
N GLU A 55 -0.26 -19.49 -1.60
CA GLU A 55 -1.00 -18.63 -2.52
C GLU A 55 -1.12 -17.22 -1.95
N ILE A 56 -0.97 -16.22 -2.82
CA ILE A 56 -1.27 -14.83 -2.50
C ILE A 56 -2.40 -14.38 -3.42
N TYR A 57 -3.44 -13.84 -2.81
CA TYR A 57 -4.62 -13.30 -3.44
C TYR A 57 -4.64 -11.79 -3.21
N LEU A 58 -4.58 -11.01 -4.29
CA LEU A 58 -4.60 -9.54 -4.22
C LEU A 58 -5.96 -9.03 -4.67
N ALA A 59 -6.70 -8.32 -3.79
CA ALA A 59 -8.07 -7.91 -4.04
C ALA A 59 -8.18 -6.71 -4.95
N ASP A 60 -9.17 -6.77 -5.79
CA ASP A 60 -9.40 -5.84 -6.87
C ASP A 60 -9.70 -4.38 -6.52
N HIS A 61 -9.15 -3.42 -7.25
CA HIS A 61 -9.45 -2.01 -7.10
C HIS A 61 -10.27 -1.42 -8.26
N THR A 62 -11.34 -0.70 -7.93
CA THR A 62 -12.20 0.00 -8.90
C THR A 62 -11.80 1.47 -9.05
N SER A 63 -12.37 2.18 -10.02
CA SER A 63 -12.20 3.64 -10.10
C SER A 63 -13.05 4.41 -9.07
N GLU A 64 -13.92 3.71 -8.34
CA GLU A 64 -14.83 4.26 -7.36
C GLU A 64 -14.30 4.00 -5.95
N LEU A 65 -14.62 4.89 -5.01
CA LEU A 65 -14.26 4.66 -3.61
C LEU A 65 -15.06 3.48 -3.02
N GLY A 66 -16.39 3.52 -3.17
CA GLY A 66 -17.27 2.43 -2.76
C GLY A 66 -17.12 1.19 -3.63
N GLU A 67 -17.23 0.00 -3.04
CA GLU A 67 -16.99 -1.29 -3.72
C GLU A 67 -15.57 -1.43 -4.33
N GLY A 68 -14.66 -0.52 -4.02
CA GLY A 68 -13.36 -0.39 -4.69
C GLY A 68 -12.18 -1.03 -3.96
N ASN A 69 -12.42 -1.67 -2.82
CA ASN A 69 -11.38 -2.19 -1.92
C ASN A 69 -10.31 -1.13 -1.58
N TRP A 70 -10.70 0.13 -1.40
CA TRP A 70 -9.78 1.23 -1.12
C TRP A 70 -9.72 1.58 0.36
N VAL A 71 -8.59 2.11 0.83
CA VAL A 71 -8.49 2.68 2.18
C VAL A 71 -8.41 4.19 2.10
N LYS A 72 -9.42 4.87 2.64
CA LYS A 72 -9.40 6.32 2.85
C LYS A 72 -8.90 6.65 4.24
N LEU A 73 -7.88 7.49 4.29
CA LEU A 73 -7.34 8.03 5.52
C LEU A 73 -7.99 9.37 5.87
N SER A 74 -8.16 9.62 7.17
CA SER A 74 -8.58 10.90 7.74
C SER A 74 -7.90 11.15 9.10
N GLY A 75 -8.03 12.37 9.61
CA GLY A 75 -7.21 12.89 10.71
C GLY A 75 -5.88 13.48 10.19
N GLY A 76 -5.07 14.04 11.08
CA GLY A 76 -3.83 14.72 10.71
C GLY A 76 -4.09 15.91 9.79
N PHE A 77 -3.19 16.13 8.82
CA PHE A 77 -3.37 17.14 7.78
C PHE A 77 -3.31 16.53 6.38
N SER A 78 -4.14 17.06 5.48
CA SER A 78 -4.26 16.57 4.11
C SER A 78 -3.35 17.32 3.15
N ILE A 79 -2.70 16.58 2.25
CA ILE A 79 -2.02 17.13 1.07
C ILE A 79 -2.79 16.67 -0.16
N ARG A 80 -3.07 17.59 -1.09
CA ARG A 80 -3.65 17.22 -2.40
C ARG A 80 -2.62 16.46 -3.22
N ILE A 81 -3.06 15.37 -3.84
CA ILE A 81 -2.25 14.58 -4.78
C ILE A 81 -2.81 14.76 -6.19
N PRO A 82 -1.98 14.63 -7.24
CA PRO A 82 -2.47 14.67 -8.60
C PRO A 82 -3.44 13.52 -8.87
N THR A 83 -4.32 13.70 -9.86
CA THR A 83 -5.14 12.59 -10.37
C THR A 83 -4.22 11.47 -10.85
N LEU A 84 -4.40 10.28 -10.28
CA LEU A 84 -3.63 9.09 -10.66
C LEU A 84 -4.50 8.20 -11.54
N ILE A 85 -4.04 7.95 -12.77
CA ILE A 85 -4.64 7.00 -13.70
C ILE A 85 -3.61 5.91 -13.93
N PHE A 86 -4.04 4.67 -13.75
CA PHE A 86 -3.22 3.50 -13.96
C PHE A 86 -3.69 2.75 -15.17
N LYS A 87 -2.73 2.28 -15.96
CA LYS A 87 -2.99 1.44 -17.14
C LYS A 87 -2.12 0.19 -17.03
N TYR A 88 -2.76 -0.96 -17.08
CA TYR A 88 -2.13 -2.24 -17.29
C TYR A 88 -2.44 -2.75 -18.69
N GLY A 89 -1.45 -3.31 -19.37
CA GLY A 89 -1.60 -4.05 -20.61
C GLY A 89 -0.49 -5.09 -20.69
N GLY A 90 -0.83 -6.35 -20.47
CA GLY A 90 0.16 -7.40 -20.31
C GLY A 90 -0.44 -8.81 -20.33
N PRO A 91 0.39 -9.84 -20.11
CA PRO A 91 -0.04 -11.23 -20.23
C PRO A 91 -1.05 -11.60 -19.14
N PHE A 92 -2.18 -12.18 -19.55
CA PHE A 92 -3.24 -12.68 -18.66
C PHE A 92 -2.75 -13.74 -17.66
N SER A 93 -1.76 -14.54 -18.06
CA SER A 93 -1.16 -15.57 -17.24
C SER A 93 0.32 -15.68 -17.58
N VAL A 94 1.16 -15.77 -16.55
CA VAL A 94 2.60 -16.00 -16.71
C VAL A 94 3.01 -17.06 -15.71
N ALA A 95 3.86 -17.96 -16.16
CA ALA A 95 4.56 -18.88 -15.28
C ALA A 95 6.05 -18.61 -15.34
N VAL A 96 6.67 -18.50 -14.17
CA VAL A 96 8.10 -18.25 -14.04
C VAL A 96 8.70 -19.35 -13.18
N ALA A 97 9.79 -19.94 -13.66
CA ALA A 97 10.56 -20.93 -12.92
C ALA A 97 11.92 -20.33 -12.50
N ARG A 98 12.23 -20.39 -11.20
CA ARG A 98 13.45 -19.82 -10.60
C ARG A 98 13.88 -20.69 -9.42
N GLU A 99 15.15 -21.03 -9.35
CA GLU A 99 15.75 -21.73 -8.18
C GLU A 99 14.95 -22.96 -7.69
N GLY A 100 14.46 -23.79 -8.63
CA GLY A 100 13.68 -25.00 -8.31
C GLY A 100 12.24 -24.73 -7.84
N LYS A 101 11.79 -23.47 -7.85
CA LYS A 101 10.41 -23.05 -7.57
C LYS A 101 9.72 -22.62 -8.85
N ARG A 102 8.40 -22.74 -8.85
CA ARG A 102 7.53 -22.21 -9.89
C ARG A 102 6.55 -21.21 -9.29
N ILE A 103 6.38 -20.09 -9.98
CA ILE A 103 5.44 -19.03 -9.66
C ILE A 103 4.46 -18.94 -10.82
N ASP A 104 3.20 -19.25 -10.55
CA ASP A 104 2.11 -19.07 -11.51
C ASP A 104 1.35 -17.79 -11.13
N ILE A 105 1.42 -16.80 -12.01
CA ILE A 105 0.72 -15.53 -11.90
C ILE A 105 -0.49 -15.59 -12.82
N ARG A 106 -1.68 -15.42 -12.25
CA ARG A 106 -2.92 -15.39 -13.00
C ARG A 106 -3.66 -14.09 -12.74
N LEU A 107 -3.84 -13.33 -13.82
CA LEU A 107 -4.69 -12.16 -13.87
C LEU A 107 -6.10 -12.54 -14.34
N ARG A 108 -7.02 -11.58 -14.24
CA ARG A 108 -8.42 -11.73 -14.70
C ARG A 108 -8.75 -10.89 -15.93
N TYR A 109 -7.79 -10.13 -16.44
CA TYR A 109 -7.94 -9.21 -17.58
C TYR A 109 -6.60 -9.12 -18.33
N MET A 110 -6.64 -8.84 -19.63
CA MET A 110 -5.44 -8.63 -20.45
C MET A 110 -4.97 -7.17 -20.42
N SER A 111 -5.92 -6.25 -20.25
CA SER A 111 -5.65 -4.83 -20.09
C SER A 111 -6.72 -4.20 -19.21
N LYS A 112 -6.36 -3.13 -18.50
CA LYS A 112 -7.33 -2.32 -17.75
C LYS A 112 -6.77 -0.93 -17.49
N ILE A 113 -7.68 0.03 -17.43
CA ILE A 113 -7.42 1.38 -16.93
C ILE A 113 -8.28 1.60 -15.69
N PHE A 114 -7.72 2.19 -14.64
CA PHE A 114 -8.50 2.65 -13.49
C PHE A 114 -7.92 3.93 -12.90
N ARG A 115 -8.76 4.65 -12.16
CA ARG A 115 -8.42 5.91 -11.50
C ARG A 115 -8.36 5.70 -10.00
N TYR A 116 -7.37 6.29 -9.32
CA TYR A 116 -7.38 6.35 -7.86
C TYR A 116 -8.48 7.32 -7.39
N PRO A 117 -9.44 6.89 -6.55
CA PRO A 117 -10.60 7.70 -6.21
C PRO A 117 -10.34 8.75 -5.12
N ILE A 118 -9.15 8.75 -4.52
CA ILE A 118 -8.81 9.66 -3.43
C ILE A 118 -7.83 10.71 -3.97
N ASP A 119 -8.17 11.99 -3.83
CA ASP A 119 -7.39 13.13 -4.33
C ASP A 119 -6.50 13.78 -3.26
N THR A 120 -6.45 13.16 -2.08
CA THR A 120 -5.66 13.62 -0.94
C THR A 120 -4.87 12.48 -0.31
N HIS A 121 -3.75 12.83 0.32
CA HIS A 121 -2.99 11.94 1.17
C HIS A 121 -2.83 12.57 2.56
N GLN A 122 -3.10 11.80 3.61
CA GLN A 122 -3.02 12.29 4.98
C GLN A 122 -1.61 12.12 5.53
N MET A 123 -1.18 13.11 6.28
CA MET A 123 0.10 13.15 6.98
C MET A 123 -0.19 13.42 8.45
N TYR A 124 0.57 12.78 9.32
CA TYR A 124 0.30 12.77 10.75
C TYR A 124 1.52 13.25 11.53
N TYR A 125 1.29 13.74 12.73
CA TYR A 125 2.31 13.97 13.75
C TYR A 125 2.23 12.91 14.85
N VAL A 126 3.29 12.79 15.63
CA VAL A 126 3.27 11.97 16.84
C VAL A 126 2.16 12.48 17.76
N GLY A 127 1.30 11.57 18.21
CA GLY A 127 0.14 11.85 19.05
C GLY A 127 -1.18 11.94 18.28
N ASP A 128 -1.15 12.06 16.96
CA ASP A 128 -2.37 12.12 16.16
C ASP A 128 -3.13 10.79 16.15
N TYR A 129 -4.43 10.89 15.92
CA TYR A 129 -5.27 9.74 15.61
C TYR A 129 -5.38 9.57 14.10
N VAL A 130 -5.08 8.37 13.64
CA VAL A 130 -5.39 7.90 12.29
C VAL A 130 -6.77 7.28 12.31
N THR A 131 -7.66 7.76 11.44
CA THR A 131 -8.91 7.06 11.11
C THR A 131 -8.78 6.53 9.69
N ALA A 132 -8.81 5.21 9.55
CA ALA A 132 -8.75 4.52 8.27
C ALA A 132 -10.08 3.82 8.00
N THR A 133 -10.71 4.17 6.88
CA THR A 133 -11.94 3.53 6.41
C THR A 133 -11.60 2.69 5.19
N PHE A 134 -11.73 1.38 5.34
CA PHE A 134 -11.67 0.44 4.22
C PHE A 134 -13.05 0.36 3.58
N TYR A 135 -13.12 0.77 2.31
CA TYR A 135 -14.28 0.65 1.45
C TYR A 135 -14.15 -0.64 0.65
N GLY A 136 -14.64 -1.74 1.21
CA GLY A 136 -14.52 -3.06 0.63
C GLY A 136 -15.60 -3.35 -0.41
N SER A 137 -15.47 -4.46 -1.11
CA SER A 137 -16.59 -5.00 -1.88
C SER A 137 -17.61 -5.65 -0.95
N SER A 138 -18.90 -5.51 -1.28
CA SER A 138 -20.02 -6.18 -0.61
C SER A 138 -19.93 -7.70 -0.57
N ILE A 139 -19.12 -8.32 -1.43
CA ILE A 139 -18.82 -9.77 -1.35
C ILE A 139 -18.06 -10.13 -0.08
N LEU A 140 -17.33 -9.18 0.50
CA LEU A 140 -16.62 -9.34 1.76
C LEU A 140 -17.53 -9.10 2.98
N ARG A 141 -18.84 -8.83 2.78
CA ARG A 141 -19.80 -8.62 3.86
C ARG A 141 -19.72 -9.70 4.93
N GLY A 142 -19.63 -9.27 6.18
CA GLY A 142 -19.61 -10.16 7.34
C GLY A 142 -18.32 -10.97 7.51
N GLN A 143 -17.35 -10.86 6.60
CA GLN A 143 -16.05 -11.50 6.77
C GLN A 143 -15.30 -10.85 7.92
N THR A 144 -14.45 -11.65 8.58
CA THR A 144 -13.51 -11.17 9.58
C THR A 144 -12.14 -11.08 8.95
N ILE A 145 -11.54 -9.89 8.99
CA ILE A 145 -10.23 -9.59 8.43
C ILE A 145 -9.35 -8.92 9.49
N GLU A 146 -8.07 -8.79 9.21
CA GLU A 146 -7.12 -8.12 10.08
C GLU A 146 -6.57 -6.86 9.43
N ALA A 147 -6.55 -5.76 10.19
CA ALA A 147 -5.81 -4.57 9.85
C ALA A 147 -4.47 -4.59 10.59
N ARG A 148 -3.35 -4.46 9.88
CA ARG A 148 -1.99 -4.43 10.44
C ARG A 148 -1.27 -3.15 10.02
N LEU A 149 -0.72 -2.43 10.97
CA LEU A 149 0.23 -1.34 10.76
C LEU A 149 1.65 -1.91 10.87
N ILE A 150 2.45 -1.69 9.85
CA ILE A 150 3.82 -2.23 9.75
C ILE A 150 4.77 -1.07 9.52
N GLU A 151 5.83 -0.98 10.32
CA GLU A 151 6.89 0.03 10.15
C GLU A 151 7.84 -0.40 9.03
N VAL A 152 7.80 0.31 7.90
CA VAL A 152 8.64 0.00 6.74
C VAL A 152 8.85 1.23 5.86
N ALA A 153 10.11 1.44 5.47
CA ALA A 153 10.44 2.43 4.47
C ALA A 153 9.96 1.94 3.09
N PRO A 154 9.24 2.78 2.32
CA PRO A 154 8.79 2.47 0.97
C PRO A 154 9.74 1.70 0.05
N LEU A 155 10.99 2.15 -0.04
CA LEU A 155 11.98 1.55 -0.94
C LEU A 155 12.32 0.11 -0.54
N LYS A 156 12.17 -0.25 0.74
CA LYS A 156 12.38 -1.63 1.21
C LYS A 156 11.27 -2.56 0.70
N ILE A 157 10.05 -2.06 0.53
CA ILE A 157 8.92 -2.84 -0.02
C ILE A 157 9.26 -3.27 -1.45
N TRP A 158 9.81 -2.38 -2.27
CA TRP A 158 10.20 -2.71 -3.64
C TRP A 158 11.24 -3.83 -3.72
N GLY A 159 12.28 -3.77 -2.86
CA GLY A 159 13.28 -4.83 -2.78
C GLY A 159 12.67 -6.17 -2.38
N ILE A 160 11.73 -6.17 -1.44
CA ILE A 160 11.02 -7.39 -0.99
C ILE A 160 10.17 -8.00 -2.11
N ILE A 161 9.46 -7.17 -2.88
CA ILE A 161 8.66 -7.63 -4.02
C ILE A 161 9.57 -8.17 -5.11
N LYS A 162 10.67 -7.48 -5.41
CA LYS A 162 11.66 -7.94 -6.39
C LYS A 162 12.21 -9.32 -6.02
N GLU A 163 12.57 -9.56 -4.76
CA GLU A 163 13.03 -10.87 -4.29
C GLU A 163 11.96 -11.96 -4.46
N ALA A 164 10.68 -11.63 -4.22
CA ALA A 164 9.58 -12.56 -4.44
C ALA A 164 9.37 -12.88 -5.93
N MET A 165 9.47 -11.88 -6.80
CA MET A 165 9.19 -12.00 -8.24
C MET A 165 10.37 -12.59 -9.03
N ASP A 166 11.58 -12.14 -8.75
CA ASP A 166 12.78 -12.52 -9.51
C ASP A 166 13.36 -13.86 -9.04
N ARG A 167 13.22 -14.17 -7.74
CA ARG A 167 13.82 -15.37 -7.12
C ARG A 167 12.80 -16.34 -6.54
N GLY A 168 11.50 -16.01 -6.51
CA GLY A 168 10.52 -16.85 -5.81
C GLY A 168 10.75 -16.92 -4.30
N ASN A 169 11.46 -15.94 -3.73
CA ASN A 169 11.75 -15.89 -2.30
C ASN A 169 10.71 -15.04 -1.57
N ILE A 170 9.69 -15.71 -1.01
CA ILE A 170 8.61 -15.05 -0.26
C ILE A 170 8.92 -14.85 1.23
N ILE A 171 10.08 -15.32 1.72
CA ILE A 171 10.45 -15.22 3.14
C ILE A 171 10.56 -13.75 3.59
N PRO A 172 11.24 -12.84 2.86
CA PRO A 172 11.31 -11.43 3.23
C PRO A 172 9.94 -10.76 3.32
N PHE A 173 9.02 -11.16 2.44
CA PHE A 173 7.66 -10.66 2.43
C PHE A 173 6.84 -11.15 3.63
N ARG A 174 6.94 -12.43 4.00
CA ARG A 174 6.32 -12.94 5.23
C ARG A 174 6.86 -12.24 6.48
N ARG A 175 8.18 -12.11 6.59
CA ARG A 175 8.82 -11.37 7.70
C ARG A 175 8.37 -9.92 7.78
N LEU A 176 8.07 -9.27 6.65
CA LEU A 176 7.54 -7.92 6.65
C LEU A 176 6.16 -7.87 7.33
N LEU A 177 5.28 -8.81 7.00
CA LEU A 177 3.92 -8.88 7.57
C LEU A 177 3.89 -9.19 9.06
N GLU A 178 4.97 -9.76 9.60
CA GLU A 178 5.18 -10.04 11.02
C GLU A 178 5.68 -8.82 11.82
N ARG A 179 6.17 -7.76 11.16
CA ARG A 179 6.70 -6.54 11.81
C ARG A 179 5.60 -5.56 12.21
N VAL A 180 4.62 -6.08 12.92
CA VAL A 180 3.40 -5.38 13.32
C VAL A 180 3.70 -4.40 14.45
N THR A 181 3.42 -3.12 14.25
CA THR A 181 3.45 -2.10 15.32
C THR A 181 2.09 -1.86 15.94
N TRP A 182 1.02 -2.18 15.20
CA TRP A 182 -0.35 -2.16 15.67
C TRP A 182 -1.19 -3.10 14.82
N HIS A 183 -2.17 -3.79 15.40
CA HIS A 183 -3.13 -4.57 14.63
C HIS A 183 -4.51 -4.58 15.28
N LYS A 184 -5.52 -4.92 14.48
CA LYS A 184 -6.89 -5.13 14.95
C LYS A 184 -7.62 -6.09 14.03
N THR A 185 -8.19 -7.13 14.62
CA THR A 185 -9.18 -7.98 13.93
C THR A 185 -10.52 -7.25 13.89
N VAL A 186 -11.14 -7.21 12.72
CA VAL A 186 -12.39 -6.50 12.47
C VAL A 186 -13.35 -7.31 11.62
N ARG A 187 -14.65 -7.17 11.90
CA ARG A 187 -15.71 -7.75 11.08
C ARG A 187 -16.26 -6.67 10.14
N LEU A 188 -16.33 -7.00 8.86
CA LEU A 188 -16.86 -6.12 7.83
C LEU A 188 -18.38 -6.01 7.94
N ASN A 189 -18.89 -4.81 7.70
CA ASN A 189 -20.32 -4.50 7.80
C ASN A 189 -21.12 -5.09 6.61
N ASN A 190 -22.39 -4.70 6.50
CA ASN A 190 -23.28 -5.18 5.43
C ASN A 190 -22.94 -4.67 4.02
N THR A 191 -22.04 -3.69 3.89
CA THR A 191 -21.51 -3.21 2.60
C THR A 191 -20.10 -3.73 2.33
N GLY A 192 -19.51 -4.52 3.24
CA GLY A 192 -18.12 -4.98 3.12
C GLY A 192 -17.08 -3.97 3.63
N ASP A 193 -17.53 -2.90 4.29
CA ASP A 193 -16.69 -1.81 4.77
C ASP A 193 -16.34 -1.95 6.25
N VAL A 194 -15.31 -1.22 6.68
CA VAL A 194 -15.00 -1.00 8.09
C VAL A 194 -14.24 0.30 8.31
N SER A 195 -14.48 0.95 9.45
CA SER A 195 -13.66 2.06 9.92
C SER A 195 -12.92 1.67 11.20
N ILE A 196 -11.62 1.93 11.23
CA ILE A 196 -10.74 1.72 12.38
C ILE A 196 -10.07 3.03 12.77
N ARG A 197 -9.79 3.17 14.05
CA ARG A 197 -9.11 4.34 14.61
C ARG A 197 -8.03 3.90 15.58
N PHE A 198 -6.84 4.48 15.44
CA PHE A 198 -5.69 4.21 16.32
C PHE A 198 -4.80 5.44 16.44
N LYS A 199 -3.98 5.48 17.49
CA LYS A 199 -3.06 6.59 17.76
C LYS A 199 -1.66 6.24 17.25
N VAL A 200 -0.98 7.19 16.61
CA VAL A 200 0.41 7.03 16.16
C VAL A 200 1.37 7.69 17.14
N ASN A 201 2.28 6.91 17.73
CA ASN A 201 3.15 7.38 18.82
C ASN A 201 4.62 7.55 18.43
N ARG A 202 5.00 7.14 17.22
CA ARG A 202 6.39 7.17 16.75
C ARG A 202 6.46 7.74 15.34
N THR A 203 7.44 8.59 15.10
CA THR A 203 7.75 9.10 13.75
C THR A 203 8.21 7.96 12.87
N GLY A 204 7.81 7.95 11.60
CA GLY A 204 8.20 6.89 10.69
C GLY A 204 7.37 6.83 9.42
N ASP A 205 7.73 5.87 8.60
CA ASP A 205 6.97 5.41 7.44
C ASP A 205 6.31 4.09 7.80
N TYR A 206 5.00 4.01 7.57
CA TYR A 206 4.22 2.83 7.85
C TYR A 206 3.37 2.45 6.64
N ILE A 207 3.04 1.17 6.56
CA ILE A 207 1.98 0.64 5.71
C ILE A 207 0.87 0.09 6.61
N LEU A 208 -0.36 0.52 6.33
CA LEU A 208 -1.56 -0.10 6.88
C LEU A 208 -2.10 -1.08 5.86
N VAL A 209 -2.21 -2.35 6.23
CA VAL A 209 -2.66 -3.45 5.37
C VAL A 209 -3.95 -4.02 5.93
N PHE A 210 -4.94 -4.25 5.06
CA PHE A 210 -6.14 -5.04 5.35
C PHE A 210 -5.98 -6.41 4.70
N MET A 211 -5.98 -7.48 5.50
CA MET A 211 -5.61 -8.82 5.05
C MET A 211 -6.33 -9.94 5.79
N LYS A 212 -6.23 -11.16 5.26
CA LYS A 212 -6.61 -12.41 5.92
C LYS A 212 -5.58 -13.48 5.60
N GLU A 213 -5.23 -14.30 6.60
CA GLU A 213 -4.34 -15.44 6.43
C GLU A 213 -5.11 -16.74 6.72
N GLU A 214 -4.89 -17.76 5.90
CA GLU A 214 -5.34 -19.12 6.14
C GLU A 214 -4.13 -20.06 6.04
N LYS A 215 -4.07 -21.09 6.89
CA LYS A 215 -2.92 -22.00 6.96
C LYS A 215 -3.20 -23.41 6.41
N ASP A 216 -4.46 -23.76 6.21
CA ASP A 216 -4.93 -25.10 5.85
C ASP A 216 -5.66 -25.06 4.49
N PRO A 217 -5.39 -25.99 3.54
CA PRO A 217 -4.37 -27.05 3.55
C PRO A 217 -2.94 -26.54 3.32
N HIS A 218 -2.78 -25.28 2.92
CA HIS A 218 -1.50 -24.61 2.76
C HIS A 218 -1.67 -23.11 3.03
N TYR A 219 -0.55 -22.38 3.15
CA TYR A 219 -0.59 -20.95 3.43
C TYR A 219 -1.26 -20.17 2.30
N LYS A 220 -2.33 -19.45 2.63
CA LYS A 220 -3.01 -18.49 1.76
C LYS A 220 -3.02 -17.13 2.41
N LEU A 221 -2.61 -16.13 1.64
CA LEU A 221 -2.69 -14.73 2.04
C LEU A 221 -3.65 -13.99 1.14
N TYR A 222 -4.67 -13.39 1.73
CA TYR A 222 -5.56 -12.46 1.07
C TYR A 222 -5.16 -11.05 1.46
N LEU A 223 -4.68 -10.24 0.51
CA LEU A 223 -4.44 -8.82 0.69
C LEU A 223 -5.59 -8.05 0.06
N TYR A 224 -6.41 -7.41 0.89
CA TYR A 224 -7.59 -6.69 0.42
C TYR A 224 -7.26 -5.26 0.01
N SER A 225 -6.40 -4.60 0.76
CA SER A 225 -5.95 -3.24 0.46
C SER A 225 -4.75 -2.88 1.30
N PHE A 226 -4.05 -1.83 0.89
CA PHE A 226 -3.09 -1.17 1.75
C PHE A 226 -2.99 0.32 1.46
N THR A 227 -2.48 1.07 2.44
CA THR A 227 -2.19 2.49 2.28
C THR A 227 -0.99 2.89 3.11
N LEU A 228 -0.31 3.96 2.71
CA LEU A 228 0.84 4.48 3.42
C LEU A 228 0.40 5.48 4.49
N ILE A 229 1.11 5.45 5.61
CA ILE A 229 0.95 6.40 6.69
C ILE A 229 2.31 7.01 6.99
N LYS A 230 2.41 8.32 6.86
CA LYS A 230 3.59 9.09 7.23
C LYS A 230 3.37 9.79 8.57
N VAL A 231 4.25 9.54 9.53
CA VAL A 231 4.26 10.23 10.83
C VAL A 231 5.51 11.09 10.93
N LEU A 232 5.31 12.40 11.00
CA LEU A 232 6.35 13.42 11.03
C LEU A 232 6.71 13.81 12.47
N LYS A 233 7.97 14.21 12.67
CA LYS A 233 8.45 14.70 13.97
C LYS A 233 7.99 16.11 14.27
N SER A 234 8.05 16.98 13.28
CA SER A 234 7.83 18.41 13.42
C SER A 234 7.26 19.00 12.14
N LYS A 235 6.65 20.18 12.28
CA LYS A 235 6.13 20.98 11.16
C LYS A 235 7.09 22.13 10.93
N VAL A 236 7.54 22.32 9.69
CA VAL A 236 8.17 23.59 9.29
C VAL A 236 7.07 24.51 8.78
N ILE A 237 6.96 25.68 9.38
CA ILE A 237 6.07 26.76 8.94
C ILE A 237 6.96 27.81 8.28
N VAL A 238 6.69 28.06 7.01
CA VAL A 238 7.35 29.12 6.25
C VAL A 238 6.30 30.17 5.98
N ASP A 239 6.52 31.36 6.53
CA ASP A 239 5.73 32.55 6.27
C ASP A 239 6.54 33.47 5.36
N ALA A 240 5.93 33.86 4.24
CA ALA A 240 6.56 34.67 3.22
C ALA A 240 5.50 35.55 2.54
N PRO A 241 5.85 36.78 2.14
CA PRO A 241 4.91 37.67 1.49
C PRO A 241 4.46 37.09 0.13
N PHE A 242 3.17 37.25 -0.17
CA PHE A 242 2.55 36.74 -1.40
C PHE A 242 3.05 37.46 -2.68
N ARG A 243 3.62 38.66 -2.53
CA ARG A 243 4.21 39.47 -3.60
C ARG A 243 5.46 40.16 -3.07
N ALA A 244 6.44 40.36 -3.94
CA ALA A 244 7.64 41.15 -3.66
C ALA A 244 7.94 42.04 -4.88
N LYS A 245 8.56 43.20 -4.64
CA LYS A 245 9.04 44.07 -5.73
C LYS A 245 10.47 43.70 -6.09
N ILE A 246 10.80 43.85 -7.36
CA ILE A 246 12.18 43.70 -7.84
C ILE A 246 13.03 44.78 -7.17
N GLY A 247 14.10 44.38 -6.49
CA GLY A 247 15.00 45.26 -5.75
C GLY A 247 14.79 45.27 -4.23
N ASP A 248 13.66 44.77 -3.72
CA ASP A 248 13.38 44.71 -2.28
C ASP A 248 13.91 43.41 -1.65
N TYR A 249 14.34 43.49 -0.39
CA TYR A 249 14.58 42.31 0.43
C TYR A 249 13.25 41.61 0.76
N ILE A 250 13.26 40.27 0.75
CA ILE A 250 12.10 39.46 1.10
C ILE A 250 12.34 38.83 2.45
N ASP A 251 11.53 39.22 3.44
CA ASP A 251 11.54 38.57 4.74
C ASP A 251 10.80 37.23 4.65
N ILE A 252 11.53 36.16 4.92
CA ILE A 252 10.99 34.80 5.00
C ILE A 252 11.16 34.35 6.44
N LYS A 253 10.05 34.19 7.14
CA LYS A 253 10.06 33.69 8.52
C LYS A 253 9.88 32.18 8.49
N VAL A 254 10.90 31.46 8.95
CA VAL A 254 10.85 30.02 9.11
C VAL A 254 10.74 29.68 10.58
N SER A 255 9.76 28.86 10.95
CA SER A 255 9.60 28.36 12.31
C SER A 255 9.35 26.86 12.33
N LEU A 256 9.80 26.19 13.39
CA LEU A 256 9.58 24.77 13.64
C LEU A 256 8.51 24.63 14.71
N ALA A 257 7.32 24.16 14.33
CA ALA A 257 6.33 23.75 15.32
C ALA A 257 6.81 22.46 15.99
N ASN A 258 6.90 22.48 17.32
CA ASN A 258 7.30 21.38 18.20
C ASN A 258 8.78 20.92 18.06
N GLY A 259 9.66 21.77 17.52
CA GLY A 259 11.11 21.55 17.56
C GLY A 259 11.75 22.13 18.84
N LEU A 260 12.89 21.58 19.27
CA LEU A 260 13.77 22.30 20.20
C LEU A 260 14.21 23.61 19.53
N PRO A 261 14.38 24.71 20.28
CA PRO A 261 14.88 25.97 19.72
C PRO A 261 16.19 25.73 18.96
N SER A 262 16.36 26.33 17.78
CA SER A 262 17.63 26.28 17.07
C SER A 262 18.69 26.98 17.91
N LEU A 263 19.79 26.29 18.23
CA LEU A 263 20.92 26.81 19.02
C LEU A 263 21.75 27.89 18.31
N GLY A 264 21.35 28.32 17.12
CA GLY A 264 21.97 29.42 16.40
C GLY A 264 21.03 29.91 15.30
N GLY A 265 20.60 31.17 15.40
CA GLY A 265 20.07 31.88 14.25
C GLY A 265 21.24 32.16 13.30
N TYR A 266 21.07 31.88 12.01
CA TYR A 266 21.94 32.49 11.01
C TYR A 266 21.53 33.96 10.93
N ILE A 267 22.44 34.83 11.40
CA ILE A 267 22.40 36.28 11.18
C ILE A 267 22.77 36.53 9.73
#